data_AF-A0AAD7SPW5-F1
#
_entry.id   AF-A0AAD7SPW5-F1
#
_cell.length_a   1.000
_cell.length_b   1.000
_cell.length_c   1.000
_cell.angle_alpha   90.00
_cell.angle_beta   90.00
_cell.angle_gamma   90.00
#
_symmetry.space_group_name_H-M   'P 1'
#
loop_
_entity.id
_entity.type
_entity.pdbx_description
1 polymer ?
#
loop_
_entity_poly.entity_id
_entity_poly.type
_entity_poly.pdbx_seq_one_letter_code
_entity_poly.pdbx_strand_id
1 'polypeptide(L)'
;MIGSVNGLVGLCKADQTFPEFWNFHCIIHREQLLYKSLNLDNVMKPVLEIINYIRKHALNHRQFKNLIAELDQGLPGDLPLHCTVRWLSKGQVLSRFFELLDAVKLFMEEKDKDYPELSDLEWIMDLAFLVDMLCHLDRLNLTLQGKLKMLPDLVQSVFAFVNKLKLFKAHIQKGDLTHFPTVLKASGQVTSAALNKQRARYATLVENLHESFVTRFRDLQLKRPQITFLVDLLMRRRTV
;
A
#
# COMPACT_ATOMS: atom_id res chain seq x y z
N MET A 1 11.10 24.59 -3.25
CA MET A 1 10.85 25.75 -4.12
C MET A 1 10.03 25.34 -5.35
N ILE A 2 8.70 25.37 -5.25
CA ILE A 2 7.77 25.12 -6.38
C ILE A 2 6.83 26.34 -6.52
N GLY A 3 7.33 27.54 -6.24
CA GLY A 3 6.56 28.76 -6.40
C GLY A 3 6.23 28.96 -7.88
N SER A 4 4.96 29.22 -8.20
CA SER A 4 4.47 29.40 -9.57
C SER A 4 4.97 30.68 -10.23
N VAL A 5 5.34 31.69 -9.41
CA VAL A 5 5.78 33.01 -9.86
C VAL A 5 7.25 33.23 -9.53
N ASN A 6 7.58 33.33 -8.23
CA ASN A 6 8.95 33.67 -7.78
C ASN A 6 9.79 32.44 -7.35
N GLY A 7 9.29 31.22 -7.57
CA GLY A 7 10.06 30.00 -7.30
C GLY A 7 10.88 29.59 -8.51
N LEU A 8 11.94 28.78 -8.30
CA LEU A 8 12.80 28.26 -9.38
C LEU A 8 11.99 27.73 -10.59
N VAL A 9 10.96 26.92 -10.34
CA VAL A 9 10.11 26.38 -11.41
C VAL A 9 9.37 27.48 -12.18
N GLY A 10 8.86 28.51 -11.49
CA GLY A 10 8.20 29.65 -12.11
C GLY A 10 9.18 30.47 -12.96
N LEU A 11 10.37 30.76 -12.42
CA LEU A 11 11.42 31.51 -13.10
C LEU A 11 11.90 30.78 -14.36
N CYS A 12 12.22 29.48 -14.28
CA CYS A 12 12.66 28.69 -15.44
C CYS A 12 11.58 28.54 -16.51
N LYS A 13 10.28 28.62 -16.15
CA LYS A 13 9.19 28.59 -17.13
C LYS A 13 8.97 29.93 -17.82
N ALA A 14 9.28 31.04 -17.15
CA ALA A 14 9.17 32.38 -17.71
C ALA A 14 10.38 32.76 -18.58
N ASP A 15 11.51 32.07 -18.40
CA ASP A 15 12.74 32.28 -19.13
C ASP A 15 12.69 31.65 -20.53
N GLN A 16 12.80 32.47 -21.58
CA GLN A 16 12.79 32.04 -22.98
C GLN A 16 14.01 31.20 -23.36
N THR A 17 15.07 31.22 -22.55
CA THR A 17 16.28 30.41 -22.75
C THR A 17 16.06 28.94 -22.42
N PHE A 18 14.99 28.60 -21.68
CA PHE A 18 14.57 27.24 -21.34
C PHE A 18 13.20 26.92 -21.95
N PRO A 19 13.07 26.87 -23.29
CA PRO A 19 11.82 26.50 -23.91
C PRO A 19 11.45 25.10 -23.43
N GLU A 20 10.26 24.97 -22.84
CA GLU A 20 9.73 23.69 -22.37
C GLU A 20 10.46 23.09 -21.14
N PHE A 21 10.79 23.91 -20.12
CA PHE A 21 11.37 23.44 -18.86
C PHE A 21 10.56 22.31 -18.18
N TRP A 22 11.18 21.15 -17.97
CA TRP A 22 10.54 20.02 -17.29
C TRP A 22 10.73 20.09 -15.78
N ASN A 23 9.61 20.02 -15.06
CA ASN A 23 9.61 19.88 -13.61
C ASN A 23 8.85 18.61 -13.23
N PHE A 24 9.45 17.77 -12.39
CA PHE A 24 8.81 16.58 -11.85
C PHE A 24 8.68 16.70 -10.33
N HIS A 25 7.52 16.32 -9.82
CA HIS A 25 7.39 16.05 -8.39
C HIS A 25 8.04 14.70 -8.06
N CYS A 26 8.54 14.56 -6.84
CA CYS A 26 9.13 13.30 -6.36
C CYS A 26 8.15 12.13 -6.54
N ILE A 27 8.53 11.16 -7.38
CA ILE A 27 7.69 9.99 -7.74
C ILE A 27 7.31 9.20 -6.49
N ILE A 28 8.29 8.99 -5.60
CA ILE A 28 8.07 8.31 -4.32
C ILE A 28 6.97 9.03 -3.55
N HIS A 29 7.10 10.35 -3.32
CA HIS A 29 6.11 11.12 -2.58
C HIS A 29 4.71 11.09 -3.19
N ARG A 30 4.60 11.15 -4.53
CA ARG A 30 3.31 11.05 -5.23
C ARG A 30 2.65 9.69 -5.02
N GLU A 31 3.45 8.63 -5.07
CA GLU A 31 3.02 7.25 -4.86
C GLU A 31 2.49 7.04 -3.44
N GLN A 32 3.16 7.60 -2.42
CA GLN A 32 2.70 7.54 -1.02
C GLN A 32 1.31 8.16 -0.80
N LEU A 33 0.83 8.99 -1.72
CA LEU A 33 -0.47 9.64 -1.59
C LEU A 33 -1.61 8.80 -2.22
N LEU A 34 -1.28 7.72 -2.93
CA LEU A 34 -2.24 6.87 -3.63
C LEU A 34 -2.94 5.86 -2.72
N TYR A 35 -2.34 5.44 -1.60
CA TYR A 35 -3.03 4.49 -0.70
C TYR A 35 -4.38 5.05 -0.19
N LYS A 36 -4.53 6.38 -0.14
CA LYS A 36 -5.78 7.05 0.27
C LYS A 36 -6.95 6.73 -0.67
N SER A 37 -6.69 6.37 -1.94
CA SER A 37 -7.75 6.02 -2.88
C SER A 37 -8.37 4.64 -2.63
N LEU A 38 -7.75 3.81 -1.79
CA LEU A 38 -8.35 2.54 -1.35
C LEU A 38 -9.55 2.79 -0.42
N ASN A 39 -9.62 3.94 0.26
CA ASN A 39 -10.75 4.37 1.10
C ASN A 39 -11.22 3.32 2.14
N LEU A 40 -10.26 2.65 2.80
CA LEU A 40 -10.52 1.63 3.84
C LEU A 40 -10.24 2.17 5.26
N ASP A 41 -10.65 3.41 5.52
CA ASP A 41 -10.50 4.04 6.84
C ASP A 41 -11.34 3.33 7.92
N ASN A 42 -12.43 2.67 7.54
CA ASN A 42 -13.25 1.81 8.39
C ASN A 42 -12.50 0.57 8.90
N VAL A 43 -11.43 0.16 8.22
CA VAL A 43 -10.55 -0.94 8.68
C VAL A 43 -9.36 -0.36 9.44
N MET A 44 -8.73 0.67 8.90
CA MET A 44 -7.54 1.26 9.50
C MET A 44 -7.78 1.80 10.91
N LYS A 45 -8.93 2.47 11.14
CA LYS A 45 -9.21 3.11 12.43
C LYS A 45 -9.32 2.08 13.58
N PRO A 46 -10.19 1.05 13.51
CA PRO A 46 -10.26 0.04 14.56
C PRO A 46 -8.92 -0.66 14.81
N VAL A 47 -8.20 -1.05 13.75
CA VAL A 47 -6.88 -1.69 13.89
C VAL A 47 -5.90 -0.80 14.67
N LEU A 48 -5.83 0.49 14.34
CA LEU A 48 -4.94 1.42 15.03
C LEU A 48 -5.37 1.64 16.49
N GLU A 49 -6.67 1.68 16.78
CA GLU A 49 -7.18 1.79 18.14
C GLU A 49 -6.80 0.58 18.99
N ILE A 50 -6.96 -0.63 18.45
CA ILE A 50 -6.60 -1.90 19.09
C ILE A 50 -5.09 -1.96 19.35
N ILE A 51 -4.27 -1.65 18.33
CA ILE A 51 -2.80 -1.61 18.47
C ILE A 51 -2.41 -0.60 19.55
N ASN A 52 -2.99 0.60 19.52
CA ASN A 52 -2.70 1.63 20.50
C ASN A 52 -3.09 1.16 21.91
N TYR A 53 -4.23 0.49 22.09
CA TYR A 53 -4.63 -0.05 23.39
C TYR A 53 -3.63 -1.09 23.93
N ILE A 54 -3.20 -2.03 23.08
CA ILE A 54 -2.20 -3.06 23.44
C ILE A 54 -0.86 -2.40 23.79
N ARG A 55 -0.42 -1.43 22.99
CA ARG A 55 0.93 -0.85 23.07
C ARG A 55 1.05 0.34 24.03
N LYS A 56 -0.05 1.00 24.40
CA LYS A 56 -0.06 2.21 25.24
C LYS A 56 0.45 1.95 26.65
N HIS A 57 0.14 0.79 27.23
CA HIS A 57 0.54 0.43 28.58
C HIS A 57 1.54 -0.73 28.55
N ALA A 58 2.68 -0.57 29.23
CA ALA A 58 3.73 -1.58 29.27
C ALA A 58 3.24 -2.94 29.80
N LEU A 59 2.28 -2.93 30.73
CA LEU A 59 1.65 -4.15 31.24
C LEU A 59 0.86 -4.88 30.14
N ASN A 60 -0.01 -4.16 29.42
CA ASN A 60 -0.80 -4.73 28.32
C ASN A 60 0.12 -5.32 27.25
N HIS A 61 1.17 -4.58 26.88
CA HIS A 61 2.13 -5.04 25.88
C HIS A 61 2.84 -6.32 26.34
N ARG A 62 3.32 -6.37 27.59
CA ARG A 62 3.96 -7.57 28.16
C ARG A 62 3.00 -8.76 28.20
N GLN A 63 1.77 -8.55 28.66
CA GLN A 63 0.75 -9.61 28.73
C GLN A 63 0.42 -10.16 27.33
N PHE A 64 0.24 -9.27 26.35
CA PHE A 64 -0.02 -9.68 24.98
C PHE A 64 1.15 -10.49 24.39
N LYS A 65 2.40 -10.08 24.65
CA LYS A 65 3.57 -10.87 24.22
C LYS A 65 3.64 -12.25 24.87
N ASN A 66 3.28 -12.36 26.15
CA ASN A 66 3.22 -13.65 26.84
C ASN A 66 2.14 -14.54 26.22
N LEU A 67 0.94 -13.99 25.95
CA LEU A 67 -0.14 -14.71 25.28
C LEU A 67 0.29 -15.26 23.93
N ILE A 68 0.98 -14.47 23.10
CA ILE A 68 1.51 -14.93 21.81
C ILE A 68 2.47 -16.12 22.01
N ALA A 69 3.40 -16.00 22.96
CA ALA A 69 4.39 -17.03 23.23
C ALA A 69 3.77 -18.34 23.74
N GLU A 70 2.60 -18.26 24.41
CA GLU A 70 1.83 -19.41 24.86
C GLU A 70 1.03 -20.07 23.74
N LEU A 71 0.54 -19.31 22.75
CA LEU A 71 -0.27 -19.83 21.65
C LEU A 71 0.55 -20.62 20.62
N ASP A 72 1.62 -20.02 20.07
CA ASP A 72 2.48 -20.68 19.07
C ASP A 72 3.82 -19.93 18.91
N GLN A 73 4.93 -20.68 18.96
CA GLN A 73 6.28 -20.14 18.71
C GLN A 73 6.51 -19.71 17.26
N GLY A 74 5.68 -20.15 16.32
CA GLY A 74 5.68 -19.73 14.92
C GLY A 74 5.04 -18.36 14.66
N LEU A 75 4.30 -17.80 15.63
CA LEU A 75 3.68 -16.48 15.50
C LEU A 75 4.70 -15.34 15.65
N PRO A 76 4.41 -14.17 15.06
CA PRO A 76 5.13 -12.94 15.36
C PRO A 76 5.26 -12.67 16.85
N GLY A 77 6.47 -12.61 17.40
CA GLY A 77 6.67 -12.38 18.85
C GLY A 77 6.25 -10.99 19.37
N ASP A 78 5.81 -10.08 18.51
CA ASP A 78 5.29 -8.76 18.90
C ASP A 78 4.46 -8.10 17.78
N LEU A 79 3.57 -7.18 18.17
CA LEU A 79 2.81 -6.29 17.30
C LEU A 79 3.48 -4.91 17.27
N PRO A 80 4.06 -4.44 16.15
CA PRO A 80 4.81 -3.19 16.12
C PRO A 80 3.94 -1.97 16.47
N LEU A 81 4.47 -1.04 17.27
CA LEU A 81 3.82 0.25 17.49
C LEU A 81 3.84 1.04 16.17
N HIS A 82 2.67 1.57 15.81
CA HIS A 82 2.54 2.43 14.65
C HIS A 82 3.10 3.84 14.95
N CYS A 83 4.08 4.29 14.15
CA CYS A 83 4.41 5.71 14.04
C CYS A 83 3.63 6.31 12.86
N THR A 84 2.79 7.29 13.13
CA THR A 84 1.91 8.03 12.19
C THR A 84 2.60 8.67 10.98
N VAL A 85 3.93 8.62 10.92
CA VAL A 85 4.74 9.45 10.02
C VAL A 85 5.10 8.75 8.70
N ARG A 86 4.98 7.41 8.59
CA ARG A 86 5.42 6.70 7.36
C ARG A 86 4.45 5.58 6.97
N TRP A 87 3.82 5.69 5.82
CA TRP A 87 2.86 4.68 5.35
C TRP A 87 3.48 3.29 5.13
N LEU A 88 4.78 3.20 4.81
CA LEU A 88 5.52 1.93 4.72
C LEU A 88 5.47 1.11 6.03
N SER A 89 5.35 1.76 7.19
CA SER A 89 5.15 1.02 8.45
C SER A 89 3.72 0.53 8.61
N LYS A 90 2.74 1.07 7.86
CA LYS A 90 1.34 0.64 7.96
C LYS A 90 1.10 -0.73 7.33
N GLY A 91 1.70 -1.02 6.18
CA GLY A 91 1.58 -2.33 5.54
C GLY A 91 2.13 -3.45 6.44
N GLN A 92 3.33 -3.24 6.99
CA GLN A 92 3.94 -4.19 7.94
C GLN A 92 3.13 -4.35 9.22
N VAL A 93 2.64 -3.24 9.80
CA VAL A 93 1.80 -3.27 11.01
C VAL A 93 0.51 -4.06 10.75
N LEU A 94 -0.16 -3.82 9.62
CA LEU A 94 -1.39 -4.53 9.27
C LEU A 94 -1.14 -6.02 9.00
N SER A 95 -0.06 -6.37 8.29
CA SER A 95 0.29 -7.78 8.05
C SER A 95 0.47 -8.52 9.38
N ARG A 96 1.22 -7.92 10.32
CA ARG A 96 1.44 -8.49 11.65
C ARG A 96 0.16 -8.55 12.47
N PHE A 97 -0.69 -7.53 12.37
CA PHE A 97 -2.00 -7.53 13.02
C PHE A 97 -2.87 -8.69 12.52
N PHE A 98 -2.91 -8.92 11.21
CA PHE A 98 -3.68 -10.02 10.63
C PHE A 98 -3.11 -11.39 11.01
N GLU A 99 -1.78 -11.57 11.01
CA GLU A 99 -1.13 -12.80 11.47
C GLU A 99 -1.43 -13.11 12.94
N LEU A 100 -1.60 -12.07 13.76
CA LEU A 100 -1.91 -12.17 15.19
C LEU A 100 -3.41 -12.04 15.49
N LEU A 101 -4.29 -12.11 14.49
CA LEU A 101 -5.70 -11.77 14.64
C LEU A 101 -6.39 -12.60 15.74
N ASP A 102 -6.10 -13.90 15.83
CA ASP A 102 -6.68 -14.77 16.85
C ASP A 102 -6.16 -14.44 18.26
N ALA A 103 -4.86 -14.15 18.39
CA ALA A 103 -4.27 -13.67 19.64
C ALA A 103 -4.86 -12.32 20.07
N VAL A 104 -5.11 -11.42 19.11
CA VAL A 104 -5.76 -10.12 19.36
C VAL A 104 -7.20 -10.33 19.85
N LYS A 105 -7.98 -11.22 19.23
CA LYS A 105 -9.35 -11.55 19.68
C LYS A 105 -9.37 -12.03 21.12
N LEU A 106 -8.54 -13.04 21.44
CA LEU A 106 -8.44 -13.60 22.78
C LEU A 106 -8.00 -12.55 23.81
N PHE A 107 -7.02 -11.72 23.46
CA PHE A 107 -6.55 -10.68 24.37
C PHE A 107 -7.62 -9.62 24.64
N MET A 108 -8.40 -9.21 23.63
CA MET A 108 -9.46 -8.23 23.81
C MET A 108 -10.60 -8.78 24.67
N GLU A 109 -10.94 -10.06 24.50
CA GLU A 109 -11.89 -10.78 25.35
C GLU A 109 -11.41 -10.84 26.81
N GLU A 110 -10.15 -11.20 27.06
CA GLU A 110 -9.56 -11.21 28.42
C GLU A 110 -9.57 -9.82 29.09
N LYS A 111 -9.47 -8.75 28.29
CA LYS A 111 -9.48 -7.37 28.77
C LYS A 111 -10.88 -6.75 28.84
N ASP A 112 -11.93 -7.52 28.56
CA ASP A 112 -13.32 -7.05 28.49
C ASP A 112 -13.45 -5.81 27.58
N LYS A 113 -12.77 -5.88 26.43
CA LYS A 113 -12.79 -4.85 25.38
C LYS A 113 -13.53 -5.36 24.16
N ASP A 114 -14.70 -4.80 23.94
CA ASP A 114 -15.51 -5.14 22.78
C ASP A 114 -15.07 -4.36 21.54
N TYR A 115 -14.81 -5.11 20.46
CA TYR A 115 -14.54 -4.61 19.12
C TYR A 115 -15.35 -5.49 18.14
N PRO A 116 -16.56 -5.07 17.74
CA PRO A 116 -17.44 -5.89 16.91
C PRO A 116 -16.81 -6.28 15.57
N GLU A 117 -15.90 -5.45 15.06
CA GLU A 117 -15.13 -5.70 13.84
C GLU A 117 -14.33 -7.00 13.88
N LEU A 118 -13.86 -7.42 15.06
CA LEU A 118 -13.08 -8.65 15.22
C LEU A 118 -13.95 -9.91 15.01
N SER A 119 -15.26 -9.80 15.15
CA SER A 119 -16.21 -10.89 14.93
C SER A 119 -16.90 -10.81 13.55
N ASP A 120 -16.75 -9.69 12.84
CA ASP A 120 -17.34 -9.48 11.51
C ASP A 120 -16.45 -10.05 10.40
N LEU A 121 -16.93 -11.13 9.77
CA LEU A 121 -16.24 -11.78 8.66
C LEU A 121 -16.11 -10.89 7.42
N GLU A 122 -17.05 -9.98 7.14
CA GLU A 122 -16.91 -9.02 6.04
C GLU A 122 -15.77 -8.03 6.35
N TRP A 123 -15.64 -7.59 7.60
CA TRP A 123 -14.56 -6.71 8.03
C TRP A 123 -13.19 -7.42 7.99
N ILE A 124 -13.10 -8.67 8.43
CA ILE A 124 -11.86 -9.47 8.37
C ILE A 124 -11.40 -9.64 6.91
N MET A 125 -12.34 -9.84 5.99
CA MET A 125 -12.04 -9.89 4.55
C MET A 125 -11.49 -8.54 4.05
N ASP A 126 -12.02 -7.42 4.52
CA ASP A 126 -11.51 -6.09 4.16
C ASP A 126 -10.12 -5.82 4.72
N LEU A 127 -9.87 -6.25 5.95
CA LEU A 127 -8.54 -6.25 6.55
C LEU A 127 -7.56 -7.06 5.71
N ALA A 128 -7.94 -8.28 5.33
CA ALA A 128 -7.12 -9.16 4.51
C ALA A 128 -6.79 -8.53 3.14
N PHE A 129 -7.79 -7.94 2.48
CA PHE A 129 -7.61 -7.26 1.21
C PHE A 129 -6.69 -6.04 1.34
N LEU A 130 -6.87 -5.25 2.40
CA LEU A 130 -6.02 -4.09 2.67
C LEU A 130 -4.56 -4.48 2.91
N VAL A 131 -4.31 -5.56 3.67
CA VAL A 131 -2.98 -6.13 3.89
C VAL A 131 -2.31 -6.47 2.56
N ASP A 132 -2.97 -7.24 1.70
CA ASP A 132 -2.42 -7.66 0.41
C ASP A 132 -2.13 -6.45 -0.49
N MET A 133 -3.05 -5.47 -0.56
CA MET A 133 -2.85 -4.26 -1.35
C MET A 133 -1.69 -3.39 -0.85
N LEU A 134 -1.55 -3.22 0.47
CA LEU A 134 -0.42 -2.48 1.03
C LEU A 134 0.90 -3.21 0.81
N CYS A 135 0.94 -4.54 0.90
CA CYS A 135 2.13 -5.32 0.55
C CYS A 135 2.56 -5.09 -0.91
N HIS A 136 1.62 -4.99 -1.85
CA HIS A 136 1.94 -4.66 -3.24
C HIS A 136 2.48 -3.23 -3.41
N LEU A 137 1.90 -2.26 -2.71
CA LEU A 137 2.36 -0.86 -2.70
C LEU A 137 3.75 -0.73 -2.05
N ASP A 138 3.98 -1.40 -0.92
CA ASP A 138 5.28 -1.43 -0.23
C ASP A 138 6.37 -1.98 -1.15
N ARG A 139 6.07 -3.04 -1.92
CA ARG A 139 7.00 -3.60 -2.92
C ARG A 139 7.31 -2.61 -4.04
N LEU A 140 6.30 -1.89 -4.55
CA LEU A 140 6.54 -0.80 -5.51
C LEU A 140 7.46 0.25 -4.89
N ASN A 141 7.17 0.66 -3.67
CA ASN A 141 7.93 1.70 -3.01
C ASN A 141 9.39 1.31 -2.77
N LEU A 142 9.66 0.09 -2.31
CA LEU A 142 11.02 -0.45 -2.20
C LEU A 142 11.75 -0.45 -3.54
N THR A 143 11.03 -0.76 -4.63
CA THR A 143 11.59 -0.71 -5.99
C THR A 143 11.96 0.72 -6.39
N LEU A 144 11.13 1.70 -6.04
CA LEU A 144 11.36 3.12 -6.31
C LEU A 144 12.49 3.72 -5.46
N GLN A 145 12.69 3.23 -4.23
CA GLN A 145 13.76 3.67 -3.33
C GLN A 145 15.13 3.01 -3.59
N GLY A 146 15.22 2.10 -4.56
CA GLY A 146 16.47 1.41 -4.89
C GLY A 146 17.62 2.37 -5.21
N LYS A 147 18.85 1.96 -4.90
CA LYS A 147 20.05 2.72 -5.27
C LYS A 147 20.23 2.74 -6.79
N LEU A 148 20.88 3.80 -7.29
CA LEU A 148 21.25 3.94 -8.71
C LEU A 148 20.06 3.91 -9.69
N LYS A 149 18.88 4.34 -9.25
CA LYS A 149 17.69 4.45 -10.10
C LYS A 149 17.69 5.76 -10.87
N MET A 150 17.59 5.66 -12.19
CA MET A 150 17.38 6.80 -13.08
C MET A 150 15.88 7.02 -13.31
N LEU A 151 15.53 8.19 -13.83
CA LEU A 151 14.13 8.53 -14.14
C LEU A 151 13.41 7.44 -14.98
N PRO A 152 14.01 6.86 -16.04
CA PRO A 152 13.36 5.80 -16.80
C PRO A 152 13.03 4.55 -15.97
N ASP A 153 13.92 4.15 -15.04
CA ASP A 153 13.69 2.99 -14.16
C ASP A 153 12.50 3.22 -13.24
N LEU A 154 12.39 4.43 -12.68
CA LEU A 154 11.29 4.81 -11.80
C LEU A 154 9.97 4.83 -12.56
N VAL A 155 9.96 5.43 -13.75
CA VAL A 155 8.79 5.53 -14.62
C VAL A 155 8.32 4.15 -15.09
N GLN A 156 9.27 3.27 -15.47
CA GLN A 156 8.97 1.89 -15.82
C GLN A 156 8.37 1.14 -14.63
N SER A 157 8.90 1.33 -13.41
CA SER A 157 8.38 0.68 -12.20
C SER A 157 6.93 1.11 -11.89
N VAL A 158 6.63 2.40 -12.02
CA VAL A 158 5.26 2.93 -11.86
C VAL A 158 4.32 2.31 -12.91
N PHE A 159 4.67 2.34 -14.20
CA PHE A 159 3.77 1.82 -15.23
C PHE A 159 3.64 0.30 -15.23
N ALA A 160 4.68 -0.43 -14.83
CA ALA A 160 4.58 -1.86 -14.57
C ALA A 160 3.55 -2.13 -13.45
N PHE A 161 3.53 -1.30 -12.41
CA PHE A 161 2.52 -1.41 -11.35
C PHE A 161 1.12 -1.05 -11.82
N VAL A 162 0.95 -0.01 -12.64
CA VAL A 162 -0.34 0.32 -13.28
C VAL A 162 -0.89 -0.88 -14.05
N ASN A 163 -0.05 -1.60 -14.80
CA ASN A 163 -0.47 -2.81 -15.49
C ASN A 163 -0.79 -3.97 -14.53
N LYS A 164 -0.05 -4.10 -13.42
CA LYS A 164 -0.38 -5.08 -12.37
C LYS A 164 -1.77 -4.83 -11.77
N LEU A 165 -2.18 -3.59 -11.54
CA LEU A 165 -3.52 -3.27 -11.03
C LEU A 165 -4.62 -3.73 -11.98
N LYS A 166 -4.45 -3.54 -13.30
CA LYS A 166 -5.37 -4.08 -14.31
C LYS A 166 -5.48 -5.61 -14.24
N LEU A 167 -4.33 -6.27 -14.08
CA LEU A 167 -4.27 -7.72 -13.94
C LEU A 167 -4.94 -8.21 -12.65
N PHE A 168 -4.69 -7.55 -11.52
CA PHE A 168 -5.33 -7.83 -10.25
C PHE A 168 -6.86 -7.74 -10.33
N LYS A 169 -7.40 -6.67 -10.93
CA LYS A 169 -8.83 -6.54 -11.17
C LYS A 169 -9.37 -7.73 -11.98
N ALA A 170 -8.73 -8.03 -13.11
CA ALA A 170 -9.18 -9.12 -13.99
C ALA A 170 -9.15 -10.48 -13.28
N HIS A 171 -8.15 -10.74 -12.44
CA HIS A 171 -8.02 -11.97 -11.67
C HIS A 171 -9.09 -12.06 -10.58
N ILE A 172 -9.29 -10.99 -9.79
CA ILE A 172 -10.35 -10.93 -8.77
C ILE A 172 -11.74 -11.20 -9.39
N GLN A 173 -12.03 -10.60 -10.55
CA GLN A 173 -13.31 -10.79 -11.25
C GLN A 173 -13.51 -12.23 -11.73
N LYS A 174 -12.43 -12.91 -12.12
CA LYS A 174 -12.44 -14.34 -12.48
C LYS A 174 -12.43 -15.26 -11.25
N GLY A 175 -12.28 -14.70 -10.07
CA GLY A 175 -12.17 -15.44 -8.82
C GLY A 175 -10.79 -15.98 -8.49
N ASP A 176 -9.77 -15.59 -9.25
CA ASP A 176 -8.38 -15.90 -8.98
C ASP A 176 -7.82 -14.94 -7.91
N LEU A 177 -7.50 -15.50 -6.74
CA LEU A 177 -6.94 -14.80 -5.59
C LEU A 177 -5.44 -15.11 -5.38
N THR A 178 -4.73 -15.61 -6.41
CA THR A 178 -3.29 -15.93 -6.32
C THR A 178 -2.41 -14.75 -5.90
N HIS A 179 -2.83 -13.52 -6.20
CA HIS A 179 -2.15 -12.29 -5.79
C HIS A 179 -2.59 -11.75 -4.43
N PHE A 180 -3.56 -12.41 -3.79
CA PHE A 180 -4.22 -12.00 -2.55
C PHE A 180 -4.21 -13.16 -1.54
N PRO A 181 -3.02 -13.59 -1.07
CA PRO A 181 -2.89 -14.74 -0.18
C PRO A 181 -3.60 -14.54 1.17
N THR A 182 -3.66 -13.30 1.67
CA THR A 182 -4.32 -12.99 2.95
C THR A 182 -5.83 -13.10 2.78
N VAL A 183 -6.37 -12.59 1.67
CA VAL A 183 -7.80 -12.76 1.32
C VAL A 183 -8.14 -14.23 1.13
N LEU A 184 -7.28 -15.00 0.47
CA LEU A 184 -7.49 -16.44 0.29
C LEU A 184 -7.60 -17.16 1.65
N LYS A 185 -6.72 -16.85 2.60
CA LYS A 185 -6.79 -17.39 3.98
C LYS A 185 -8.09 -17.01 4.69
N ALA A 186 -8.49 -15.73 4.63
CA ALA A 186 -9.73 -15.26 5.26
C ALA A 186 -11.00 -15.84 4.63
N SER A 187 -10.96 -16.13 3.32
CA SER A 187 -12.12 -16.61 2.56
C SER A 187 -12.65 -17.97 3.00
N GLY A 188 -11.84 -18.78 3.71
CA GLY A 188 -12.25 -20.10 4.20
C GLY A 188 -13.41 -20.09 5.19
N GLN A 189 -13.69 -18.94 5.81
CA GLN A 189 -14.75 -18.77 6.81
C GLN A 189 -16.04 -18.15 6.23
N VAL A 190 -16.04 -17.77 4.95
CA VAL A 190 -17.10 -16.98 4.32
C VAL A 190 -17.89 -17.81 3.30
N THR A 191 -19.20 -17.57 3.20
CA THR A 191 -20.04 -18.23 2.18
C THR A 191 -19.64 -17.81 0.76
N SER A 192 -19.87 -18.69 -0.21
CA SER A 192 -19.57 -18.41 -1.63
C SER A 192 -20.26 -17.15 -2.17
N ALA A 193 -21.50 -16.90 -1.73
CA ALA A 193 -22.27 -15.71 -2.12
C ALA A 193 -21.66 -14.42 -1.55
N ALA A 194 -21.29 -14.42 -0.27
CA ALA A 194 -20.63 -13.26 0.35
C ALA A 194 -19.24 -13.02 -0.25
N LEU A 195 -18.47 -14.07 -0.54
CA LEU A 195 -17.19 -13.97 -1.23
C LEU A 195 -17.35 -13.34 -2.63
N ASN A 196 -18.36 -13.73 -3.40
CA ASN A 196 -18.65 -13.13 -4.71
C ASN A 196 -18.93 -11.63 -4.63
N LYS A 197 -19.78 -11.22 -3.67
CA LYS A 197 -20.08 -9.81 -3.39
C LYS A 197 -18.80 -9.03 -3.03
N GLN A 198 -17.96 -9.60 -2.18
CA GLN A 198 -16.69 -8.97 -1.77
C GLN A 198 -15.71 -8.82 -2.94
N ARG A 199 -15.55 -9.85 -3.76
CA ARG A 199 -14.69 -9.79 -4.96
C ARG A 199 -15.11 -8.68 -5.92
N ALA A 200 -16.41 -8.52 -6.15
CA ALA A 200 -16.91 -7.42 -6.99
C ALA A 200 -16.53 -6.05 -6.41
N ARG A 201 -16.67 -5.86 -5.08
CA ARG A 201 -16.25 -4.64 -4.39
C ARG A 201 -14.74 -4.40 -4.50
N TYR A 202 -13.92 -5.43 -4.27
CA TYR A 202 -12.47 -5.32 -4.37
C TYR A 202 -12.00 -4.99 -5.78
N ALA A 203 -12.63 -5.55 -6.81
CA ALA A 203 -12.34 -5.17 -8.19
C ALA A 203 -12.59 -3.67 -8.46
N THR A 204 -13.65 -3.09 -7.88
CA THR A 204 -13.92 -1.65 -7.94
C THR A 204 -12.86 -0.83 -7.20
N LEU A 205 -12.44 -1.25 -6.00
CA LEU A 205 -11.39 -0.56 -5.24
C LEU A 205 -10.04 -0.58 -5.99
N VAL A 206 -9.70 -1.70 -6.63
CA VAL A 206 -8.50 -1.83 -7.47
C VAL A 206 -8.59 -0.92 -8.70
N GLU A 207 -9.77 -0.80 -9.33
CA GLU A 207 -9.97 0.13 -10.45
C GLU A 207 -9.80 1.59 -10.00
N ASN A 208 -10.41 1.99 -8.88
CA ASN A 208 -10.27 3.34 -8.34
C ASN A 208 -8.80 3.70 -8.04
N LEU A 209 -8.03 2.73 -7.51
CA LEU A 209 -6.59 2.89 -7.34
C LEU A 209 -5.87 3.01 -8.69
N HIS A 210 -6.20 2.17 -9.66
CA HIS A 210 -5.65 2.24 -11.01
C HIS A 210 -5.88 3.61 -11.67
N GLU A 211 -7.11 4.12 -11.65
CA GLU A 211 -7.47 5.45 -12.17
C GLU A 211 -6.71 6.57 -11.44
N SER A 212 -6.56 6.44 -10.12
CA SER A 212 -5.78 7.36 -9.31
C SER A 212 -4.30 7.36 -9.72
N PHE A 213 -3.70 6.20 -9.98
CA PHE A 213 -2.33 6.10 -10.52
C PHE A 213 -2.21 6.75 -11.91
N VAL A 214 -3.11 6.44 -12.83
CA VAL A 214 -3.09 6.97 -14.21
C VAL A 214 -3.19 8.50 -14.18
N THR A 215 -4.16 9.03 -13.44
CA THR A 215 -4.37 10.47 -13.30
C THR A 215 -3.16 11.12 -12.64
N ARG A 216 -2.68 10.54 -11.53
CA ARG A 216 -1.61 11.11 -10.73
C ARG A 216 -0.24 11.00 -11.38
N PHE A 217 -0.03 10.19 -12.43
CA PHE A 217 1.24 10.09 -13.17
C PHE A 217 1.11 10.43 -14.66
N ARG A 218 0.03 11.14 -15.04
CA ARG A 218 -0.26 11.51 -16.43
C ARG A 218 0.87 12.31 -17.10
N ASP A 219 1.52 13.21 -16.38
CA ASP A 219 2.68 13.97 -16.84
C ASP A 219 3.84 13.05 -17.28
N LEU A 220 4.16 12.02 -16.50
CA LEU A 220 5.18 11.03 -16.87
C LEU A 220 4.75 10.18 -18.07
N GLN A 221 3.45 9.93 -18.25
CA GLN A 221 2.93 9.22 -19.42
C GLN A 221 3.13 10.04 -20.70
N LEU A 222 2.81 11.34 -20.64
CA LEU A 222 2.96 12.25 -21.78
C LEU A 222 4.42 12.43 -22.19
N LYS A 223 5.36 12.37 -21.24
CA LYS A 223 6.80 12.48 -21.49
C LYS A 223 7.49 11.13 -21.71
N ARG A 224 6.75 10.02 -21.76
CA ARG A 224 7.31 8.67 -21.89
C ARG A 224 8.21 8.49 -23.12
N PRO A 225 7.85 8.94 -24.34
CA PRO A 225 8.72 8.78 -25.51
C PRO A 225 10.10 9.41 -25.31
N GLN A 226 10.14 10.62 -24.74
CA GLN A 226 11.37 11.36 -24.50
C GLN A 226 12.19 10.76 -23.34
N ILE A 227 11.52 10.23 -22.31
CA ILE A 227 12.19 9.52 -21.21
C ILE A 227 12.84 8.23 -21.72
N THR A 228 12.20 7.48 -22.62
CA THR A 228 12.77 6.28 -23.23
C THR A 228 14.02 6.60 -24.06
N PHE A 229 14.00 7.70 -24.81
CA PHE A 229 15.16 8.16 -25.59
C PHE A 229 16.42 8.41 -24.73
N LEU A 230 16.26 8.87 -23.49
CA LEU A 230 17.38 9.05 -22.55
C LEU A 230 18.07 7.73 -22.20
N VAL A 231 17.33 6.61 -22.19
CA VAL A 231 17.90 5.28 -21.95
C VAL A 231 18.83 4.91 -23.10
N ASP A 232 18.38 5.09 -24.35
CA ASP A 232 19.15 4.73 -25.54
C ASP A 232 20.44 5.55 -25.65
N LEU A 233 20.40 6.83 -25.32
CA LEU A 233 21.59 7.70 -25.28
C LEU A 233 22.60 7.27 -24.21
N LEU A 234 22.14 6.90 -23.02
CA LEU A 234 23.01 6.48 -21.92
C LEU A 234 23.63 5.10 -22.17
N MET A 235 22.91 4.20 -22.84
CA MET A 235 23.42 2.88 -23.24
C MET A 235 24.47 2.97 -24.36
N ARG A 236 24.30 3.89 -25.31
CA ARG A 236 25.30 4.16 -26.37
C ARG A 236 26.61 4.75 -25.84
N ARG A 237 26.61 5.43 -24.68
CA ARG A 237 27.83 5.99 -24.08
C ARG A 237 28.63 4.99 -23.22
N ARG A 238 28.06 3.82 -22.91
CA ARG A 238 28.75 2.76 -22.14
C ARG A 238 29.44 1.71 -23.02
N THR A 239 29.32 1.85 -24.33
CA THR A 239 29.84 0.89 -25.34
C THR A 239 31.02 1.46 -26.15
N VAL A 240 31.62 2.56 -25.68
CA VAL A 240 32.84 3.18 -26.21
C VAL A 240 33.89 3.25 -25.12
#